data_AF-A0A7J3I5J6-F1
#
_entry.id   AF-A0A7J3I5J6-F1
#
_cell.length_a   1.000
_cell.length_b   1.000
_cell.length_c   1.000
_cell.angle_alpha   90.00
_cell.angle_beta   90.00
_cell.angle_gamma   90.00
#
_symmetry.space_group_name_H-M   'P 1'
#
loop_
_entity.id
_entity.type
_entity.pdbx_description
1 polymer ?
#
loop_
_entity_poly.entity_id
_entity_poly.type
_entity_poly.pdbx_seq_one_letter_code
_entity_poly.pdbx_strand_id
1 'polypeptide(L)'
;MNFAKGYGNRDIKLSFIKESDIEPLVERLLSDSKRILIVSETVDRAEERWKKLRKFRPVLLHGKLMKIDREVQLRQALNNETKLVVSTQVIEVGVNTSFDVMITDLAPLDRLIQRAGRVARKGGKGTIYVVEDATANFYEEKYVEKTKEILVDGKDFNWVFGTYEALGKVFSDINFLELITKDPIGSDLAYLDRSILLTSKQAQQLLKNVGSFVRDEPLVQAYPRDYLHLGELAVIALSEHEAEKALRDSKAVVIERNGQLSPYDLDESLVKQLEKEITVTTFLENLEQEMRNDGIKVLGVILDNYQRPTEDAELVLQLKNQKDSDEVEPIYPSLLALRKDTQPRKPCAYEHQSLYNHINNILKLIENIPKNYIRAIKHRFRQVGIDATDEEIKALLRLLAILHDVGKCYAIYQDKFDTNCEKSNDANFYLHEVLSAYVADRVYSGHEKLRDLLVLSIIRHSEAHRSRDPLSYPASVEGYARKHGWSTLYLCEDAVTLLREILTLFDIDAAVIESLSRIELSDVVKFLKSSRFEKIQNHYKLYCMLITPLMLADCLDGFCNRGGEKSGVSRHYVEAACRFFGVGL
;
A
#
# COMPACT_ATOMS: atom_id res chain seq x y z
N MET A 1 13.24 -3.19 25.54
CA MET A 1 13.11 -3.05 24.07
C MET A 1 13.28 -1.56 23.77
N ASN A 2 14.47 -1.14 23.30
CA ASN A 2 14.81 0.27 23.09
C ASN A 2 14.24 0.76 21.74
N PHE A 3 13.01 1.27 21.73
CA PHE A 3 12.44 2.00 20.60
C PHE A 3 12.76 3.50 20.72
N ALA A 4 14.03 3.87 20.52
CA ALA A 4 14.41 5.29 20.38
C ALA A 4 15.78 5.42 19.68
N LYS A 5 15.86 5.05 18.40
CA LYS A 5 16.90 5.60 17.52
C LYS A 5 16.21 6.51 16.50
N GLY A 6 16.12 7.79 16.86
CA GLY A 6 15.55 8.79 15.95
C GLY A 6 15.41 10.22 16.46
N TYR A 7 16.06 10.67 17.53
CA TYR A 7 15.88 12.05 17.97
C TYR A 7 17.22 12.68 18.38
N GLY A 8 17.81 13.45 17.45
CA GLY A 8 18.85 14.41 17.77
C GLY A 8 18.36 15.47 18.76
N ASN A 9 19.31 16.26 19.27
CA ASN A 9 19.16 17.35 20.24
C ASN A 9 18.05 18.37 19.81
N ARG A 10 16.78 18.11 20.14
CA ARG A 10 15.64 18.98 19.80
C ARG A 10 15.18 19.73 21.05
N ASP A 11 14.97 21.02 20.90
CA ASP A 11 14.47 21.93 21.94
C ASP A 11 13.22 22.61 21.41
N ILE A 12 12.05 22.08 21.78
CA ILE A 12 10.74 22.57 21.32
C ILE A 12 10.08 23.35 22.46
N LYS A 13 9.83 24.65 22.23
CA LYS A 13 9.09 25.51 23.15
C LYS A 13 7.63 25.59 22.76
N LEU A 14 6.72 25.49 23.74
CA LEU A 14 5.29 25.66 23.53
C LEU A 14 4.80 26.93 24.21
N SER A 15 3.84 27.62 23.58
CA SER A 15 3.14 28.77 24.17
C SER A 15 1.69 28.80 23.70
N PHE A 16 0.78 29.27 24.54
CA PHE A 16 -0.61 29.49 24.16
C PHE A 16 -0.81 30.89 23.58
N ILE A 17 -1.66 31.01 22.56
CA ILE A 17 -2.05 32.25 21.91
C ILE A 17 -3.56 32.24 21.64
N LYS A 18 -4.12 33.39 21.28
CA LYS A 18 -5.51 33.50 20.79
C LYS A 18 -5.55 33.60 19.27
N GLU A 19 -6.71 33.33 18.68
CA GLU A 19 -6.94 33.46 17.23
C GLU A 19 -6.56 34.86 16.72
N SER A 20 -6.82 35.91 17.51
CA SER A 20 -6.47 37.30 17.19
C SER A 20 -4.97 37.55 17.04
N ASP A 21 -4.13 36.72 17.66
CA ASP A 21 -2.68 36.91 17.70
C ASP A 21 -1.98 36.29 16.48
N ILE A 22 -2.68 35.45 15.69
CA ILE A 22 -2.08 34.68 14.60
C ILE A 22 -1.48 35.59 13.53
N GLU A 23 -2.23 36.56 13.02
CA GLU A 23 -1.76 37.43 11.94
C GLU A 23 -0.54 38.29 12.35
N PRO A 24 -0.55 39.01 13.49
CA PRO A 24 0.62 39.73 13.97
C PRO A 24 1.83 38.82 14.22
N LEU A 25 1.59 37.60 14.72
CA LEU A 25 2.65 36.63 14.97
C LEU A 25 3.27 36.12 13.68
N VAL A 26 2.46 35.76 12.68
CA VAL A 26 2.93 35.32 11.37
C VAL A 26 3.76 36.40 10.70
N GLU A 27 3.31 37.67 10.74
CA GLU A 27 4.04 38.79 10.16
C GLU A 27 5.46 38.92 10.75
N ARG A 28 5.58 38.89 12.08
CA ARG A 28 6.88 38.91 12.78
C ARG A 28 7.76 37.70 12.47
N LEU A 29 7.18 36.50 12.43
CA LEU A 29 7.95 35.28 12.18
C LEU A 29 8.44 35.21 10.73
N LEU A 30 7.67 35.73 9.78
CA LEU A 30 8.09 35.84 8.39
C LEU A 30 9.21 36.86 8.20
N SER A 31 9.20 37.99 8.93
CA SER A 31 10.34 38.92 8.92
C SER A 31 11.63 38.28 9.45
N ASP A 32 11.51 37.34 10.40
CA ASP A 32 12.63 36.53 10.89
C ASP A 32 13.00 35.36 9.96
N SER A 33 12.45 35.34 8.74
CA SER A 33 12.66 34.32 7.71
C SER A 33 12.27 32.89 8.13
N LYS A 34 11.43 32.75 9.17
CA LYS A 34 10.97 31.47 9.68
C LYS A 34 10.01 30.79 8.72
N ARG A 35 10.07 29.47 8.70
CA ARG A 35 9.11 28.62 8.00
C ARG A 35 8.02 28.19 8.97
N ILE A 36 6.79 28.55 8.66
CA ILE A 36 5.63 28.48 9.54
C ILE A 36 4.62 27.49 8.98
N LEU A 37 4.17 26.58 9.84
CA LEU A 37 3.04 25.68 9.58
C LEU A 37 1.87 26.10 10.47
N ILE A 38 0.70 26.33 9.88
CA ILE A 38 -0.56 26.53 10.60
C ILE A 38 -1.42 25.29 10.42
N VAL A 39 -1.78 24.62 11.51
CA VAL A 39 -2.64 23.42 11.50
C VAL A 39 -3.99 23.76 12.13
N SER A 40 -5.05 23.73 11.33
CA SER A 40 -6.43 23.92 11.79
C SER A 40 -7.16 22.58 11.92
N GLU A 41 -8.11 22.48 12.86
CA GLU A 41 -8.93 21.27 12.99
C GLU A 41 -9.93 21.09 11.84
N THR A 42 -10.48 22.19 11.32
CA THR A 42 -11.51 22.15 10.29
C THR A 42 -11.06 22.83 9.01
N VAL A 43 -11.65 22.40 7.90
CA VAL A 43 -11.41 23.00 6.58
C VAL A 43 -11.79 24.47 6.59
N ASP A 44 -12.96 24.81 7.13
CA ASP A 44 -13.47 26.18 7.17
C ASP A 44 -12.50 27.13 7.88
N ARG A 45 -11.93 26.70 9.01
CA ARG A 45 -10.92 27.50 9.73
C ARG A 45 -9.61 27.62 8.97
N ALA A 46 -9.17 26.55 8.30
CA ALA A 46 -8.00 26.60 7.43
C ALA A 46 -8.21 27.62 6.29
N GLU A 47 -9.38 27.61 5.66
CA GLU A 47 -9.74 28.56 4.61
C GLU A 47 -9.86 30.00 5.12
N GLU A 48 -10.49 30.23 6.28
CA GLU A 48 -10.59 31.55 6.90
C GLU A 48 -9.23 32.14 7.22
N ARG A 49 -8.34 31.35 7.85
CA ARG A 49 -6.96 31.76 8.14
C ARG A 49 -6.18 32.02 6.87
N TRP A 50 -6.31 31.16 5.87
CA TRP A 50 -5.69 31.35 4.56
C TRP A 50 -6.15 32.64 3.89
N LYS A 51 -7.47 32.93 3.90
CA LYS A 51 -8.05 34.18 3.37
C LYS A 51 -7.49 35.41 4.08
N LYS A 52 -7.44 35.41 5.42
CA LYS A 52 -6.86 36.51 6.21
C LYS A 52 -5.37 36.70 5.92
N LEU A 53 -4.63 35.61 5.74
CA LEU A 53 -3.19 35.63 5.52
C LEU A 53 -2.79 35.73 4.03
N ARG A 54 -3.75 35.92 3.10
CA ARG A 54 -3.52 35.90 1.65
C ARG A 54 -2.42 36.86 1.19
N LYS A 55 -2.24 37.99 1.89
CA LYS A 55 -1.16 38.97 1.64
C LYS A 55 0.26 38.38 1.74
N PHE A 56 0.42 37.31 2.51
CA PHE A 56 1.69 36.58 2.69
C PHE A 56 1.85 35.39 1.74
N ARG A 57 0.92 35.20 0.78
CA ARG A 57 0.89 34.10 -0.18
C ARG A 57 1.02 32.70 0.47
N PRO A 58 0.20 32.37 1.49
CA PRO A 58 0.20 31.05 2.10
C PRO A 58 -0.21 29.95 1.11
N VAL A 59 0.45 28.80 1.21
CA VAL A 59 0.00 27.54 0.59
C VAL A 59 -1.13 26.96 1.44
N LEU A 60 -2.21 26.51 0.80
CA LEU A 60 -3.37 25.91 1.48
C LEU A 60 -3.44 24.41 1.22
N LEU A 61 -3.61 23.60 2.26
CA LEU A 61 -3.74 22.15 2.17
C LEU A 61 -4.90 21.59 3.01
N HIS A 62 -5.86 20.94 2.36
CA HIS A 62 -6.91 20.19 3.03
C HIS A 62 -7.53 19.14 2.10
N GLY A 63 -8.37 18.28 2.66
CA GLY A 63 -9.02 17.17 1.95
C GLY A 63 -10.08 17.60 0.92
N LYS A 64 -10.48 18.87 0.86
CA LYS A 64 -11.51 19.40 -0.06
C LYS A 64 -10.94 20.19 -1.25
N LEU A 65 -9.64 20.10 -1.49
CA LEU A 65 -9.04 20.62 -2.71
C LEU A 65 -9.29 19.68 -3.88
N MET A 66 -9.52 20.24 -5.07
CA MET A 66 -9.49 19.48 -6.33
C MET A 66 -8.20 18.67 -6.39
N LYS A 67 -8.27 17.46 -6.93
CA LYS A 67 -7.12 16.55 -7.05
C LYS A 67 -5.88 17.26 -7.61
N ILE A 68 -6.06 18.05 -8.65
CA ILE A 68 -4.98 18.79 -9.30
C ILE A 68 -4.35 19.87 -8.42
N ASP A 69 -5.17 20.65 -7.71
CA ASP A 69 -4.69 21.70 -6.81
C ASP A 69 -4.03 21.10 -5.58
N ARG A 70 -4.53 19.98 -5.07
CA ARG A 70 -3.90 19.24 -3.98
C ARG A 70 -2.48 18.83 -4.34
N GLU A 71 -2.26 18.29 -5.54
CA GLU A 71 -0.91 17.91 -6.00
C GLU A 71 0.01 19.12 -6.12
N VAL A 72 -0.48 20.23 -6.69
CA VAL A 72 0.26 21.49 -6.81
C VAL A 72 0.65 22.05 -5.44
N GLN A 73 -0.35 22.25 -4.58
CA GLN A 73 -0.18 22.83 -3.25
C GLN A 73 0.70 21.94 -2.37
N LEU A 74 0.63 20.61 -2.53
CA LEU A 74 1.50 19.68 -1.81
C LEU A 74 2.96 19.83 -2.25
N ARG A 75 3.23 19.94 -3.55
CA ARG A 75 4.59 20.19 -4.06
C ARG A 75 5.11 21.54 -3.56
N GLN A 76 4.28 22.59 -3.57
CA GLN A 76 4.65 23.89 -3.02
C GLN A 76 4.91 23.81 -1.51
N ALA A 77 4.07 23.14 -0.72
CA ALA A 77 4.28 22.94 0.71
C ALA A 77 5.54 22.14 1.03
N LEU A 78 6.00 21.28 0.11
CA LEU A 78 7.25 20.53 0.23
C LEU A 78 8.49 21.36 -0.15
N ASN A 79 8.33 22.41 -0.95
CA ASN A 79 9.43 23.32 -1.29
C ASN A 79 9.89 24.08 -0.03
N ASN A 80 11.20 24.08 0.23
CA ASN A 80 11.80 24.78 1.37
C ASN A 80 11.72 26.32 1.24
N GLU A 81 11.49 26.83 0.04
CA GLU A 81 11.28 28.27 -0.21
C GLU A 81 9.92 28.75 0.28
N THR A 82 8.92 27.87 0.35
CA THR A 82 7.59 28.18 0.90
C THR A 82 7.70 28.46 2.39
N LYS A 83 7.42 29.70 2.78
CA LYS A 83 7.57 30.17 4.17
C LYS A 83 6.32 29.99 5.02
N LEU A 84 5.13 29.90 4.41
CA LEU A 84 3.88 29.81 5.14
C LEU A 84 2.97 28.74 4.52
N VAL A 85 2.61 27.75 5.32
CA VAL A 85 1.67 26.69 4.94
C VAL A 85 0.51 26.69 5.93
N VAL A 86 -0.71 26.77 5.43
CA VAL A 86 -1.95 26.59 6.18
C VAL A 86 -2.54 25.24 5.79
N SER A 87 -2.79 24.38 6.76
CA SER A 87 -3.24 23.02 6.51
C SER A 87 -4.25 22.54 7.55
N THR A 88 -5.04 21.53 7.20
CA THR A 88 -5.68 20.66 8.21
C THR A 88 -4.74 19.50 8.59
N GLN A 89 -5.26 18.48 9.28
CA GLN A 89 -4.52 17.28 9.70
C GLN A 89 -3.93 16.48 8.54
N VAL A 90 -4.26 16.81 7.28
CA VAL A 90 -3.67 16.17 6.09
C VAL A 90 -2.14 16.27 6.04
N ILE A 91 -1.54 17.28 6.67
CA ILE A 91 -0.07 17.42 6.76
C ILE A 91 0.58 16.36 7.68
N GLU A 92 -0.22 15.71 8.55
CA GLU A 92 0.26 14.68 9.49
C GLU A 92 0.68 13.38 8.77
N VAL A 93 0.23 13.14 7.54
CA VAL A 93 0.46 11.90 6.79
C VAL A 93 1.31 12.17 5.53
N GLY A 94 2.42 11.46 5.36
CA GLY A 94 3.13 11.38 4.07
C GLY A 94 4.03 12.57 3.67
N VAL A 95 4.08 13.67 4.44
CA VAL A 95 4.86 14.88 4.08
C VAL A 95 6.25 14.87 4.74
N ASN A 96 7.34 14.78 3.96
CA ASN A 96 8.73 14.81 4.48
C ASN A 96 9.33 16.23 4.50
N THR A 97 8.68 17.14 5.23
CA THR A 97 9.16 18.52 5.38
C THR A 97 9.27 18.91 6.86
N SER A 98 10.09 19.93 7.15
CA SER A 98 10.33 20.45 8.52
C SER A 98 10.01 21.94 8.57
N PHE A 99 9.41 22.38 9.67
CA PHE A 99 9.09 23.78 9.95
C PHE A 99 9.87 24.28 11.17
N ASP A 100 10.11 25.59 11.21
CA ASP A 100 10.73 26.25 12.38
C ASP A 100 9.68 26.53 13.45
N VAL A 101 8.48 26.91 13.01
CA VAL A 101 7.36 27.25 13.87
C VAL A 101 6.10 26.52 13.43
N MET A 102 5.32 26.04 14.40
CA MET A 102 3.97 25.57 14.18
C MET A 102 2.99 26.41 14.99
N ILE A 103 1.88 26.80 14.38
CA ILE A 103 0.69 27.33 15.03
C ILE A 103 -0.38 26.24 14.86
N THR A 104 -0.98 25.75 15.93
CA THR A 104 -1.96 24.66 15.86
C THR A 104 -3.17 24.98 16.73
N ASP A 105 -4.34 24.55 16.29
CA ASP A 105 -5.50 24.47 17.18
C ASP A 105 -5.20 23.54 18.36
N LEU A 106 -5.84 23.85 19.50
CA LEU A 106 -5.85 22.97 20.66
C LEU A 106 -6.51 21.64 20.30
N ALA A 107 -5.82 20.55 20.62
CA ALA A 107 -6.23 19.18 20.33
C ALA A 107 -5.79 18.26 21.47
N PRO A 108 -6.31 17.02 21.53
CA PRO A 108 -5.79 16.01 22.44
C PRO A 108 -4.27 15.82 22.29
N LEU A 109 -3.60 15.49 23.39
CA LEU A 109 -2.14 15.50 23.48
C LEU A 109 -1.46 14.62 22.42
N ASP A 110 -2.01 13.45 22.10
CA ASP A 110 -1.50 12.54 21.07
C ASP A 110 -1.44 13.22 19.68
N ARG A 111 -2.44 14.02 19.32
CA ARG A 111 -2.47 14.79 18.08
C ARG A 111 -1.43 15.91 18.08
N LEU A 112 -1.31 16.64 19.19
CA LEU A 112 -0.29 17.67 19.33
C LEU A 112 1.14 17.09 19.21
N ILE A 113 1.38 15.90 19.76
CA ILE A 113 2.66 15.18 19.62
C ILE A 113 2.93 14.81 18.16
N GLN A 114 1.95 14.26 17.44
CA GLN A 114 2.10 13.92 16.03
C GLN A 114 2.42 15.15 15.17
N ARG A 115 1.74 16.27 15.44
CA ARG A 115 1.98 17.56 14.79
C ARG A 115 3.36 18.14 15.14
N ALA A 116 3.76 18.07 16.41
CA ALA A 116 5.08 18.50 16.88
C ALA A 116 6.23 17.76 16.16
N GLY A 117 5.99 16.52 15.71
CA GLY A 117 6.92 15.78 14.86
C GLY A 117 7.28 16.46 13.51
N ARG A 118 6.54 17.49 13.10
CA ARG A 118 6.79 18.32 11.90
C ARG A 118 7.65 19.55 12.19
N VAL A 119 7.91 19.85 13.46
CA VAL A 119 8.73 20.99 13.91
C VAL A 119 10.13 20.49 14.29
N ALA A 120 11.17 21.22 13.87
CA ALA A 120 12.57 20.87 14.15
C ALA A 120 12.90 19.38 13.88
N ARG A 121 12.31 18.80 12.82
CA ARG A 121 12.35 17.36 12.53
C ARG A 121 13.76 16.83 12.32
N LYS A 122 14.67 17.67 11.81
CA LYS A 122 16.09 17.37 11.58
C LYS A 122 17.00 17.66 12.79
N GLY A 123 16.44 18.05 13.95
CA GLY A 123 17.20 18.54 15.12
C GLY A 123 17.18 20.07 15.23
N GLY A 124 17.51 20.61 16.41
CA GLY A 124 17.58 22.06 16.65
C GLY A 124 16.42 22.63 17.48
N LYS A 125 16.23 23.95 17.41
CA LYS A 125 15.19 24.68 18.17
C LYS A 125 13.91 24.83 17.35
N GLY A 126 12.77 24.56 17.96
CA GLY A 126 11.45 24.74 17.35
C GLY A 126 10.48 25.43 18.30
N THR A 127 9.45 26.09 17.75
CA THR A 127 8.41 26.74 18.55
C THR A 127 7.03 26.27 18.12
N ILE A 128 6.16 25.97 19.09
CA ILE A 128 4.76 25.61 18.88
C ILE A 128 3.89 26.64 19.60
N TYR A 129 2.96 27.22 18.86
CA TYR A 129 1.92 28.07 19.40
C TYR A 129 0.58 27.34 19.33
N VAL A 130 -0.07 27.16 20.48
CA VAL A 130 -1.38 26.51 20.57
C VAL A 130 -2.46 27.57 20.68
N VAL A 131 -3.41 27.56 19.75
CA VAL A 131 -4.55 28.49 19.73
C VAL A 131 -5.57 27.99 20.74
N GLU A 132 -5.67 28.67 21.88
CA GLU A 132 -6.41 28.16 23.05
C GLU A 132 -7.92 28.34 22.99
N ASP A 133 -8.37 29.31 22.20
CA ASP A 133 -9.77 29.63 21.91
C ASP A 133 -10.30 28.88 20.68
N ALA A 134 -9.49 27.96 20.15
CA ALA A 134 -9.89 27.03 19.12
C ALA A 134 -10.85 25.97 19.67
N THR A 135 -12.09 25.96 19.19
CA THR A 135 -13.04 24.88 19.48
C THR A 135 -12.86 23.72 18.50
N ALA A 136 -12.86 22.50 19.03
CA ALA A 136 -12.74 21.27 18.27
C ALA A 136 -13.88 20.32 18.66
N ASN A 137 -15.04 20.47 18.01
CA ASN A 137 -16.26 19.73 18.38
C ASN A 137 -16.19 18.20 18.12
N PHE A 138 -15.08 17.70 17.57
CA PHE A 138 -14.91 16.31 17.14
C PHE A 138 -14.07 15.47 18.12
N TYR A 139 -13.52 16.08 19.17
CA TYR A 139 -12.81 15.38 20.24
C TYR A 139 -13.65 15.38 21.52
N GLU A 140 -13.48 14.36 22.35
CA GLU A 140 -14.08 14.38 23.69
C GLU A 140 -13.45 15.51 24.49
N GLU A 141 -14.29 16.46 24.93
CA GLU A 141 -13.90 17.68 25.64
C GLU A 141 -12.96 17.39 26.82
N LYS A 142 -13.24 16.32 27.57
CA LYS A 142 -12.41 15.86 28.71
C LYS A 142 -10.93 15.65 28.36
N TYR A 143 -10.61 15.18 27.15
CA TYR A 143 -9.22 14.94 26.74
C TYR A 143 -8.52 16.23 26.31
N VAL A 144 -9.28 17.16 25.71
CA VAL A 144 -8.78 18.47 25.30
C VAL A 144 -8.49 19.33 26.53
N GLU A 145 -9.39 19.33 27.52
CA GLU A 145 -9.24 20.05 28.79
C GLU A 145 -8.03 19.55 29.58
N LYS A 146 -7.94 18.23 29.82
CA LYS A 146 -6.76 17.62 30.49
C LYS A 146 -5.45 17.92 29.76
N THR A 147 -5.48 17.96 28.42
CA THR A 147 -4.31 18.35 27.63
C THR A 147 -3.90 19.80 27.91
N LYS A 148 -4.87 20.72 27.98
CA LYS A 148 -4.62 22.13 28.33
C LYS A 148 -4.02 22.25 29.74
N GLU A 149 -4.58 21.57 30.73
CA GLU A 149 -4.08 21.58 32.12
C GLU A 149 -2.61 21.15 32.20
N ILE A 150 -2.29 20.00 31.60
CA ILE A 150 -0.92 19.44 31.62
C ILE A 150 0.09 20.35 30.91
N LEU A 151 -0.31 20.99 29.81
CA LEU A 151 0.57 21.86 29.03
C LEU A 151 0.72 23.27 29.62
N VAL A 152 -0.25 23.76 30.40
CA VAL A 152 -0.16 25.03 31.12
C VAL A 152 0.73 24.91 32.35
N ASP A 153 0.62 23.82 33.11
CA ASP A 153 1.46 23.56 34.29
C ASP A 153 2.92 23.24 33.93
N GLY A 154 3.15 22.64 32.75
CA GLY A 154 4.46 22.26 32.24
C GLY A 154 5.16 23.35 31.43
N LYS A 155 5.65 24.41 32.08
CA LYS A 155 6.40 25.51 31.39
C LYS A 155 7.65 25.04 30.62
N ASP A 156 8.14 23.83 30.87
CA ASP A 156 9.18 23.15 30.08
C ASP A 156 8.79 21.68 29.85
N PHE A 157 7.72 21.44 29.08
CA PHE A 157 7.31 20.09 28.70
C PHE A 157 8.39 19.41 27.84
N ASN A 158 9.05 18.39 28.41
CA ASN A 158 10.05 17.62 27.68
C ASN A 158 9.36 16.66 26.70
N TRP A 159 9.29 17.04 25.43
CA TRP A 159 8.70 16.26 24.32
C TRP A 159 9.38 14.92 24.02
N VAL A 160 10.48 14.59 24.70
CA VAL A 160 11.22 13.33 24.53
C VAL A 160 10.94 12.36 25.69
N PHE A 161 10.88 12.85 26.92
CA PHE A 161 10.74 12.01 28.13
C PHE A 161 9.40 12.18 28.85
N GLY A 162 8.79 13.37 28.81
CA GLY A 162 7.51 13.67 29.48
C GLY A 162 6.27 13.21 28.71
N THR A 163 6.44 12.80 27.45
CA THR A 163 5.35 12.44 26.54
C THR A 163 4.55 11.23 27.00
N TYR A 164 5.22 10.16 27.43
CA TYR A 164 4.54 8.95 27.91
C TYR A 164 3.78 9.19 29.22
N GLU A 165 4.40 9.93 30.15
CA GLU A 165 3.77 10.25 31.44
C GLU A 165 2.54 11.15 31.24
N ALA A 166 2.65 12.17 30.39
CA ALA A 166 1.54 13.06 30.09
C ALA A 166 0.42 12.35 29.31
N LEU A 167 0.75 11.46 28.36
CA LEU A 167 -0.26 10.61 27.71
C LEU A 167 -1.00 9.74 28.73
N GLY A 168 -0.28 9.14 29.68
CA GLY A 168 -0.89 8.36 30.76
C GLY A 168 -1.81 9.17 31.68
N LYS A 169 -1.53 10.46 31.88
CA LYS A 169 -2.40 11.39 32.64
C LYS A 169 -3.63 11.83 31.84
N VAL A 170 -3.47 12.16 30.56
CA VAL A 170 -4.60 12.55 29.68
C VAL A 170 -5.57 11.39 29.50
N PHE A 171 -5.05 10.20 29.18
CA PHE A 171 -5.81 8.99 28.86
C PHE A 171 -5.87 8.02 30.04
N SER A 172 -5.91 8.54 31.27
CA SER A 172 -5.87 7.75 32.51
C SER A 172 -7.02 6.75 32.66
N ASP A 173 -8.14 7.01 31.98
CA ASP A 173 -9.34 6.18 31.94
C ASP A 173 -9.27 5.07 30.88
N ILE A 174 -8.24 5.06 30.03
CA ILE A 174 -8.04 4.06 28.98
C ILE A 174 -7.01 3.02 29.43
N ASN A 175 -7.45 1.78 29.61
CA ASN A 175 -6.53 0.65 29.80
C ASN A 175 -6.00 0.20 28.43
N PHE A 176 -4.84 0.72 28.03
CA PHE A 176 -4.18 0.37 26.76
C PHE A 176 -3.94 -1.14 26.61
N LEU A 177 -3.64 -1.85 27.71
CA LEU A 177 -3.43 -3.30 27.66
C LEU A 177 -4.74 -4.03 27.34
N GLU A 178 -5.85 -3.57 27.90
CA GLU A 178 -7.18 -4.12 27.67
C GLU A 178 -7.68 -3.81 26.25
N LEU A 179 -7.35 -2.63 25.72
CA LEU A 179 -7.65 -2.23 24.34
C LEU A 179 -6.89 -3.05 23.29
N ILE A 180 -5.71 -3.60 23.62
CA ILE A 180 -4.93 -4.45 22.71
C ILE A 180 -5.30 -5.93 22.87
N THR A 181 -5.72 -6.35 24.07
CA THR A 181 -5.92 -7.78 24.41
C THR A 181 -7.38 -8.22 24.37
N LYS A 182 -8.35 -7.32 24.53
CA LYS A 182 -9.79 -7.62 24.48
C LYS A 182 -10.48 -7.11 23.22
N ASP A 183 -9.75 -6.46 22.32
CA ASP A 183 -10.33 -5.89 21.11
C ASP A 183 -10.40 -6.94 19.99
N PRO A 184 -11.62 -7.41 19.61
CA PRO A 184 -11.80 -8.31 18.48
C PRO A 184 -11.30 -7.66 17.17
N ILE A 185 -11.27 -6.33 17.09
CA ILE A 185 -10.74 -5.59 15.93
C ILE A 185 -9.23 -5.77 15.86
N GLY A 186 -8.50 -5.73 16.99
CA GLY A 186 -7.07 -5.98 17.02
C GLY A 186 -6.70 -7.39 16.54
N SER A 187 -7.43 -8.42 16.96
CA SER A 187 -7.22 -9.79 16.47
C SER A 187 -7.63 -9.96 15.01
N ASP A 188 -8.74 -9.36 14.60
CA ASP A 188 -9.25 -9.45 13.23
C ASP A 188 -8.42 -8.62 12.24
N LEU A 189 -7.90 -7.45 12.65
CA LEU A 189 -6.93 -6.65 11.92
C LEU A 189 -5.59 -7.38 11.81
N ALA A 190 -5.12 -8.03 12.88
CA ALA A 190 -3.93 -8.87 12.82
C ALA A 190 -4.14 -10.07 11.87
N TYR A 191 -5.35 -10.62 11.81
CA TYR A 191 -5.71 -11.67 10.85
C TYR A 191 -5.82 -11.12 9.41
N LEU A 192 -6.38 -9.92 9.22
CA LEU A 192 -6.33 -9.14 7.97
C LEU A 192 -4.90 -8.85 7.53
N ASP A 193 -4.01 -8.63 8.48
CA ASP A 193 -2.62 -8.32 8.20
C ASP A 193 -1.81 -9.53 7.79
N ARG A 194 -2.15 -10.70 8.33
CA ARG A 194 -1.40 -11.95 8.17
C ARG A 194 -1.98 -12.90 7.11
N SER A 195 -3.23 -12.72 6.66
CA SER A 195 -3.90 -13.65 5.72
C SER A 195 -3.97 -13.09 4.29
N ILE A 196 -3.51 -13.88 3.31
CA ILE A 196 -3.53 -13.55 1.87
C ILE A 196 -4.94 -13.66 1.27
N LEU A 197 -5.80 -14.51 1.85
CA LEU A 197 -7.01 -15.04 1.19
C LEU A 197 -8.31 -14.53 1.79
N LEU A 198 -8.30 -13.33 2.35
CA LEU A 198 -9.54 -12.78 2.85
C LEU A 198 -10.54 -12.62 1.72
N THR A 199 -11.62 -13.38 1.85
CA THR A 199 -12.74 -13.28 0.93
C THR A 199 -13.45 -11.95 1.17
N SER A 200 -14.05 -11.39 0.11
CA SER A 200 -14.91 -10.20 0.22
C SER A 200 -15.98 -10.37 1.30
N LYS A 201 -16.47 -11.60 1.53
CA LYS A 201 -17.44 -11.93 2.58
C LYS A 201 -16.88 -11.75 3.99
N GLN A 202 -15.63 -12.14 4.24
CA GLN A 202 -14.98 -11.97 5.55
C GLN A 202 -14.59 -10.52 5.80
N ALA A 203 -14.09 -9.83 4.78
CA ALA A 203 -13.85 -8.38 4.85
C ALA A 203 -15.16 -7.61 5.09
N GLN A 204 -16.27 -7.99 4.44
CA GLN A 204 -17.60 -7.43 4.68
C GLN A 204 -18.14 -7.74 6.07
N GLN A 205 -17.92 -8.95 6.60
CA GLN A 205 -18.34 -9.31 7.95
C GLN A 205 -17.62 -8.44 8.98
N LEU A 206 -16.31 -8.22 8.78
CA LEU A 206 -15.53 -7.35 9.64
C LEU A 206 -15.95 -5.89 9.47
N LEU A 207 -16.17 -5.41 8.24
CA LEU A 207 -16.69 -4.06 7.99
C LEU A 207 -18.06 -3.84 8.64
N LYS A 208 -18.95 -4.85 8.62
CA LYS A 208 -20.24 -4.81 9.33
C LYS A 208 -20.07 -4.74 10.85
N ASN A 209 -19.06 -5.43 11.39
CA ASN A 209 -18.78 -5.44 12.83
C ASN A 209 -18.09 -4.15 13.31
N VAL A 210 -17.20 -3.58 12.49
CA VAL A 210 -16.38 -2.40 12.81
C VAL A 210 -17.05 -1.09 12.33
N GLY A 211 -18.06 -1.18 11.47
CA GLY A 211 -18.75 -0.05 10.85
C GLY A 211 -17.95 0.56 9.69
N SER A 212 -16.74 1.09 9.98
CA SER A 212 -15.82 1.65 8.99
C SER A 212 -14.38 1.61 9.49
N PHE A 213 -13.41 1.37 8.60
CA PHE A 213 -11.96 1.43 8.91
C PHE A 213 -11.36 2.82 8.81
N VAL A 214 -12.13 3.78 8.30
CA VAL A 214 -11.76 5.19 8.23
C VAL A 214 -12.82 5.93 9.04
N ARG A 215 -12.41 6.88 9.90
CA ARG A 215 -13.37 7.91 10.30
C ARG A 215 -13.66 8.67 9.03
N ASP A 216 -14.76 8.30 8.37
CA ASP A 216 -15.67 9.13 7.60
C ASP A 216 -16.57 8.23 6.73
N GLU A 217 -17.79 8.71 6.54
CA GLU A 217 -18.83 8.23 5.64
C GLU A 217 -18.29 7.90 4.22
N PRO A 218 -18.98 7.07 3.42
CA PRO A 218 -18.64 6.94 2.00
C PRO A 218 -18.51 8.34 1.37
N LEU A 219 -17.32 8.63 0.83
CA LEU A 219 -17.04 9.93 0.26
C LEU A 219 -17.70 10.02 -1.12
N VAL A 220 -18.68 10.92 -1.26
CA VAL A 220 -19.36 11.19 -2.53
C VAL A 220 -18.46 12.08 -3.37
N GLN A 221 -18.29 11.73 -4.65
CA GLN A 221 -17.54 12.56 -5.58
C GLN A 221 -18.34 13.82 -5.91
N ALA A 222 -17.69 14.97 -5.86
CA ALA A 222 -18.23 16.24 -6.28
C ALA A 222 -17.32 16.88 -7.32
N TYR A 223 -17.95 17.59 -8.25
CA TYR A 223 -17.25 18.28 -9.32
C TYR A 223 -17.67 19.74 -9.34
N PRO A 224 -16.72 20.67 -9.22
CA PRO A 224 -16.97 22.09 -9.47
C PRO A 224 -17.51 22.34 -10.88
N ARG A 225 -18.66 23.02 -10.99
CA ARG A 225 -19.34 23.24 -12.30
C ARG A 225 -18.43 23.86 -13.36
N ASP A 226 -17.67 24.88 -12.99
CA ASP A 226 -16.78 25.62 -13.91
C ASP A 226 -15.56 24.80 -14.38
N TYR A 227 -15.29 23.65 -13.76
CA TYR A 227 -14.08 22.85 -13.98
C TYR A 227 -14.36 21.43 -14.51
N LEU A 228 -15.59 21.14 -14.95
CA LEU A 228 -15.95 19.83 -15.52
C LEU A 228 -15.07 19.40 -16.71
N HIS A 229 -14.57 20.36 -17.48
CA HIS A 229 -13.64 20.12 -18.60
C HIS A 229 -12.31 19.48 -18.18
N LEU A 230 -11.95 19.53 -16.89
CA LEU A 230 -10.75 18.88 -16.34
C LEU A 230 -11.00 17.40 -15.98
N GLY A 231 -12.24 16.91 -16.06
CA GLY A 231 -12.58 15.52 -15.79
C GLY A 231 -12.19 15.06 -14.39
N GLU A 232 -11.53 13.90 -14.29
CA GLU A 232 -11.05 13.31 -13.03
C GLU A 232 -10.09 14.20 -12.22
N LEU A 233 -9.51 15.25 -12.82
CA LEU A 233 -8.60 16.16 -12.15
C LEU A 233 -9.32 17.21 -11.28
N ALA A 234 -10.60 17.47 -11.54
CA ALA A 234 -11.44 18.41 -10.78
C ALA A 234 -12.19 17.75 -9.61
N VAL A 235 -12.00 16.45 -9.38
CA VAL A 235 -12.74 15.70 -8.34
C VAL A 235 -12.40 16.21 -6.94
N ILE A 236 -13.44 16.43 -6.15
CA ILE A 236 -13.43 16.72 -4.72
C ILE A 236 -14.21 15.61 -4.01
N ALA A 237 -13.75 15.21 -2.84
CA ALA A 237 -14.46 14.25 -2.00
C ALA A 237 -15.29 15.01 -0.94
N LEU A 238 -16.58 14.71 -0.85
CA LEU A 238 -17.52 15.27 0.12
C LEU A 238 -18.06 14.18 1.05
N SER A 239 -18.44 14.55 2.27
CA SER A 239 -19.26 13.68 3.13
C SER A 239 -20.69 13.52 2.58
N GLU A 240 -21.48 12.59 3.10
CA GLU A 240 -22.87 12.38 2.67
C GLU A 240 -23.71 13.64 2.91
N HIS A 241 -23.56 14.25 4.09
CA HIS A 241 -24.26 15.49 4.44
C HIS A 241 -23.87 16.67 3.53
N GLU A 242 -22.58 16.78 3.20
CA GLU A 242 -22.08 17.84 2.31
C GLU A 242 -22.55 17.63 0.87
N ALA A 243 -22.57 16.38 0.40
CA ALA A 243 -23.08 16.02 -0.90
C ALA A 243 -24.58 16.26 -1.00
N GLU A 244 -25.34 16.00 0.08
CA GLU A 244 -26.78 16.27 0.13
C GLU A 244 -27.04 17.76 -0.02
N LYS A 245 -26.29 18.59 0.71
CA LYS A 245 -26.35 20.05 0.58
C LYS A 245 -25.99 20.50 -0.84
N ALA A 246 -24.87 20.02 -1.39
CA ALA A 246 -24.44 20.36 -2.74
C ALA A 246 -25.47 19.96 -3.81
N LEU A 247 -26.12 18.81 -3.64
CA LEU A 247 -27.17 18.34 -4.52
C LEU A 247 -28.46 19.16 -4.41
N ARG A 248 -28.85 19.57 -3.19
CA ARG A 248 -30.01 20.46 -2.96
C ARG A 248 -29.77 21.86 -3.54
N ASP A 249 -28.55 22.38 -3.41
CA ASP A 249 -28.15 23.70 -3.90
C ASP A 249 -28.07 23.72 -5.43
N SER A 250 -27.39 22.73 -6.03
CA SER A 250 -27.16 22.66 -7.48
C SER A 250 -28.32 22.07 -8.27
N LYS A 251 -29.14 21.22 -7.63
CA LYS A 251 -30.20 20.39 -8.24
C LYS A 251 -29.73 19.62 -9.46
N ALA A 252 -28.46 19.23 -9.49
CA ALA A 252 -27.86 18.59 -10.63
C ALA A 252 -26.77 17.60 -10.23
N VAL A 253 -26.60 16.57 -11.05
CA VAL A 253 -25.54 15.57 -10.92
C VAL A 253 -24.58 15.68 -12.10
N VAL A 254 -23.40 15.09 -11.96
CA VAL A 254 -22.47 14.93 -13.08
C VAL A 254 -22.70 13.60 -13.73
N ILE A 255 -22.88 13.64 -15.04
CA ILE A 255 -22.93 12.44 -15.87
C ILE A 255 -21.75 12.39 -16.82
N GLU A 256 -21.37 11.17 -17.20
CA GLU A 256 -20.45 10.88 -18.28
C GLU A 256 -21.19 10.19 -19.42
N ARG A 257 -21.01 10.72 -20.63
CA ARG A 257 -21.49 10.11 -21.87
C ARG A 257 -20.37 10.18 -22.90
N ASN A 258 -19.98 9.01 -23.43
CA ASN A 258 -18.87 8.90 -24.40
C ASN A 258 -17.54 9.52 -23.92
N GLY A 259 -17.25 9.45 -22.61
CA GLY A 259 -16.03 10.00 -22.01
C GLY A 259 -16.03 11.53 -21.83
N GLN A 260 -17.17 12.20 -22.06
CA GLN A 260 -17.35 13.62 -21.79
C GLN A 260 -18.25 13.82 -20.57
N LEU A 261 -17.80 14.66 -19.64
CA LEU A 261 -18.55 15.02 -18.44
C LEU A 261 -19.48 16.20 -18.74
N SER A 262 -20.72 16.12 -18.27
CA SER A 262 -21.71 17.19 -18.38
C SER A 262 -22.63 17.22 -17.17
N PRO A 263 -23.20 18.39 -16.82
CA PRO A 263 -24.24 18.46 -15.81
C PRO A 263 -25.54 17.79 -16.32
N TYR A 264 -26.27 17.16 -15.41
CA TYR A 264 -27.62 16.64 -15.63
C TYR A 264 -28.54 17.19 -14.54
N ASP A 265 -29.51 18.02 -14.95
CA ASP A 265 -30.45 18.66 -14.03
C ASP A 265 -31.50 17.64 -13.55
N LEU A 266 -31.75 17.62 -12.24
CA LEU A 266 -32.75 16.77 -11.62
C LEU A 266 -34.13 17.44 -11.67
N ASP A 267 -35.14 16.70 -12.11
CA ASP A 267 -36.53 17.16 -12.07
C ASP A 267 -37.12 17.11 -10.65
N GLU A 268 -38.31 17.69 -10.46
CA GLU A 268 -38.99 17.71 -9.15
C GLU A 268 -39.34 16.31 -8.61
N SER A 269 -39.46 15.31 -9.48
CA SER A 269 -39.75 13.93 -9.08
C SER A 269 -38.52 13.27 -8.46
N LEU A 270 -37.36 13.43 -9.11
CA LEU A 270 -36.06 12.93 -8.65
C LEU A 270 -35.60 13.65 -7.38
N VAL A 271 -35.84 14.96 -7.27
CA VAL A 271 -35.56 15.72 -6.04
C VAL A 271 -36.41 15.21 -4.86
N LYS A 272 -37.69 14.85 -5.09
CA LYS A 272 -38.54 14.22 -4.05
C LYS A 272 -38.13 12.78 -3.73
N GLN A 273 -37.50 12.08 -4.67
CA GLN A 273 -36.94 10.75 -4.43
C GLN A 273 -35.73 10.83 -3.49
N LEU A 274 -34.88 11.85 -3.63
CA LEU A 274 -33.79 12.12 -2.68
C LEU A 274 -34.28 12.21 -1.23
N GLU A 275 -35.44 12.83 -0.98
CA GLU A 275 -36.03 12.96 0.36
C GLU A 275 -36.54 11.62 0.94
N LYS A 276 -36.66 10.58 0.11
CA LYS A 276 -37.09 9.23 0.51
C LYS A 276 -35.92 8.26 0.66
N GLU A 277 -34.78 8.56 0.04
CA GLU A 277 -33.58 7.72 0.07
C GLU A 277 -32.79 7.91 1.38
N ILE A 278 -32.08 6.86 1.80
CA ILE A 278 -31.33 6.86 3.07
C ILE A 278 -30.04 7.68 2.95
N THR A 279 -29.41 7.71 1.77
CA THR A 279 -28.14 8.44 1.50
C THR A 279 -28.05 8.96 0.06
N VAL A 280 -27.18 9.94 -0.19
CA VAL A 280 -26.90 10.48 -1.54
C VAL A 280 -26.23 9.43 -2.42
N THR A 281 -25.34 8.60 -1.86
CA THR A 281 -24.74 7.50 -2.60
C THR A 281 -25.80 6.55 -3.18
N THR A 282 -26.78 6.16 -2.37
CA THR A 282 -27.88 5.28 -2.79
C THR A 282 -28.71 5.93 -3.90
N PHE A 283 -28.99 7.22 -3.78
CA PHE A 283 -29.68 7.99 -4.80
C PHE A 283 -28.92 8.01 -6.14
N LEU A 284 -27.62 8.27 -6.12
CA LEU A 284 -26.79 8.30 -7.34
C LEU A 284 -26.71 6.93 -8.02
N GLU A 285 -26.59 5.84 -7.24
CA GLU A 285 -26.57 4.46 -7.76
C GLU A 285 -27.90 4.08 -8.42
N ASN A 286 -29.04 4.43 -7.80
CA ASN A 286 -30.37 4.18 -8.36
C ASN A 286 -30.56 4.97 -9.66
N LEU A 287 -30.15 6.24 -9.69
CA LEU A 287 -30.20 7.08 -10.89
C LEU A 287 -29.32 6.51 -12.01
N GLU A 288 -28.11 6.03 -11.70
CA GLU A 288 -27.24 5.38 -12.69
C GLU A 288 -27.90 4.12 -13.27
N GLN A 289 -28.57 3.31 -12.45
CA GLN A 289 -29.26 2.10 -12.91
C GLN A 289 -30.40 2.43 -13.89
N GLU A 290 -31.17 3.49 -13.64
CA GLU A 290 -32.24 3.96 -14.53
C GLU A 290 -31.67 4.45 -15.88
N MET A 291 -30.55 5.18 -15.83
CA MET A 291 -29.91 5.78 -17.02
C MET A 291 -28.96 4.82 -17.77
N ARG A 292 -28.73 3.62 -17.23
CA ARG A 292 -27.76 2.65 -17.78
C ARG A 292 -28.06 2.25 -19.22
N ASN A 293 -29.34 2.14 -19.57
CA ASN A 293 -29.77 1.78 -20.92
C ASN A 293 -29.45 2.85 -21.97
N ASP A 294 -29.23 4.10 -21.53
CA ASP A 294 -28.87 5.23 -22.39
C ASP A 294 -27.36 5.42 -22.56
N GLY A 295 -26.55 4.52 -21.96
CA GLY A 295 -25.09 4.58 -21.97
C GLY A 295 -24.53 5.75 -21.15
N ILE A 296 -25.30 6.22 -20.15
CA ILE A 296 -24.95 7.34 -19.29
C ILE A 296 -24.49 6.78 -17.94
N LYS A 297 -23.36 7.31 -17.44
CA LYS A 297 -22.84 6.98 -16.12
C LYS A 297 -23.00 8.18 -15.21
N VAL A 298 -23.53 8.00 -14.00
CA VAL A 298 -23.60 9.04 -12.98
C VAL A 298 -22.31 9.00 -12.17
N LEU A 299 -21.58 10.12 -12.10
CA LEU A 299 -20.26 10.18 -11.47
C LEU A 299 -20.28 10.79 -10.06
N GLY A 300 -21.23 11.67 -9.78
CA GLY A 300 -21.24 12.44 -8.53
C GLY A 300 -22.18 13.64 -8.56
N VAL A 301 -22.04 14.50 -7.56
CA VAL A 301 -22.83 15.72 -7.43
C VAL A 301 -22.11 16.94 -8.03
N ILE A 302 -22.87 17.97 -8.37
CA ILE A 302 -22.29 19.26 -8.77
C ILE A 302 -22.03 20.12 -7.53
N LEU A 303 -20.84 20.73 -7.49
CA LEU A 303 -20.50 21.73 -6.49
C LEU A 303 -20.51 23.13 -7.11
N ASP A 304 -21.51 23.93 -6.74
CA ASP A 304 -21.59 25.32 -7.14
C ASP A 304 -20.76 26.21 -6.19
N ASN A 305 -20.13 27.26 -6.73
CA ASN A 305 -19.34 28.25 -5.98
C ASN A 305 -18.00 27.77 -5.37
N TYR A 306 -17.35 26.76 -5.96
CA TYR A 306 -16.01 26.34 -5.53
C TYR A 306 -14.95 27.42 -5.81
N GLN A 307 -14.30 27.92 -4.76
CA GLN A 307 -13.21 28.88 -4.88
C GLN A 307 -11.87 28.14 -5.03
N ARG A 308 -11.32 28.18 -6.24
CA ARG A 308 -10.03 27.56 -6.54
C ARG A 308 -8.88 28.35 -5.90
N PRO A 309 -8.01 27.73 -5.07
CA PRO A 309 -6.91 28.44 -4.41
C PRO A 309 -5.71 28.74 -5.32
N THR A 310 -5.59 28.05 -6.47
CA THR A 310 -4.49 28.20 -7.43
C THR A 310 -5.01 28.77 -8.76
N GLU A 311 -4.52 29.94 -9.17
CA GLU A 311 -4.88 30.57 -10.46
C GLU A 311 -3.96 30.10 -11.63
N ASP A 312 -2.81 29.49 -11.34
CA ASP A 312 -1.81 29.12 -12.35
C ASP A 312 -2.16 27.82 -13.11
N ALA A 313 -2.81 27.99 -14.26
CA ALA A 313 -3.02 26.92 -15.25
C ALA A 313 -1.71 26.43 -15.91
N GLU A 314 -0.64 27.23 -15.93
CA GLU A 314 0.65 26.86 -16.52
C GLU A 314 1.42 25.81 -15.69
N LEU A 315 1.37 25.91 -14.36
CA LEU A 315 1.99 24.93 -13.47
C LEU A 315 1.30 23.56 -13.63
N VAL A 316 -0.02 23.56 -13.83
CA VAL A 316 -0.82 22.37 -14.14
C VAL A 316 -0.36 21.68 -15.43
N LEU A 317 0.00 22.43 -16.48
CA LEU A 317 0.51 21.89 -17.73
C LEU A 317 1.93 21.34 -17.60
N GLN A 318 2.80 22.00 -16.83
CA GLN A 318 4.17 21.53 -16.58
C GLN A 318 4.20 20.21 -15.82
N LEU A 319 3.24 19.99 -14.91
CA LEU A 319 3.10 18.75 -14.15
C LEU A 319 2.67 17.53 -15.00
N LYS A 320 2.03 17.78 -16.16
CA LYS A 320 1.69 16.74 -17.14
C LYS A 320 2.92 16.20 -17.88
N ASN A 321 3.98 17.02 -17.98
CA ASN A 321 5.17 16.74 -18.80
C ASN A 321 6.39 16.23 -18.01
N GLN A 322 6.30 16.10 -16.68
CA GLN A 322 7.36 15.49 -15.88
C GLN A 322 6.98 14.06 -15.47
N LYS A 323 7.19 13.12 -16.40
CA LYS A 323 7.41 11.71 -16.08
C LYS A 323 8.42 11.08 -17.03
N ASP A 324 9.37 10.40 -16.39
CA ASP A 324 10.31 9.40 -16.88
C ASP A 324 11.44 9.88 -17.82
N SER A 325 12.63 10.06 -17.24
CA SER A 325 13.90 9.82 -17.93
C SER A 325 14.97 9.43 -16.91
N ASP A 326 15.22 8.13 -16.79
CA ASP A 326 16.48 7.55 -16.35
C ASP A 326 16.54 6.16 -16.99
N GLU A 327 17.22 6.06 -18.14
CA GLU A 327 17.63 4.79 -18.73
C GLU A 327 18.94 4.38 -18.05
N VAL A 328 18.95 3.18 -17.45
CA VAL A 328 20.16 2.47 -17.01
C VAL A 328 20.15 1.14 -17.76
N GLU A 329 21.33 0.72 -18.24
CA GLU A 329 21.52 -0.54 -18.94
C GLU A 329 21.00 -1.75 -18.13
N PRO A 330 20.40 -2.76 -18.80
CA PRO A 330 19.81 -3.91 -18.13
C PRO A 330 20.89 -4.77 -17.46
N ILE A 331 20.70 -5.07 -16.18
CA ILE A 331 21.59 -5.94 -15.39
C ILE A 331 21.49 -7.42 -15.84
N TYR A 332 20.50 -7.79 -16.66
CA TYR A 332 20.34 -9.17 -17.15
C TYR A 332 19.90 -9.22 -18.63
N PRO A 333 20.49 -10.10 -19.47
CA PRO A 333 20.10 -10.28 -20.87
C PRO A 333 18.65 -10.75 -21.04
N SER A 334 18.03 -10.43 -22.18
CA SER A 334 16.70 -10.93 -22.56
C SER A 334 16.70 -12.45 -22.75
N LEU A 335 15.90 -13.16 -21.94
CA LEU A 335 15.92 -14.61 -21.79
C LEU A 335 15.09 -15.41 -22.81
N LEU A 336 14.99 -14.95 -24.06
CA LEU A 336 14.23 -15.63 -25.11
C LEU A 336 14.97 -16.81 -25.78
N ALA A 337 16.04 -17.30 -25.17
CA ALA A 337 16.92 -18.31 -25.75
C ALA A 337 17.15 -19.53 -24.82
N LEU A 338 16.09 -20.13 -24.29
CA LEU A 338 16.16 -21.53 -23.85
C LEU A 338 15.94 -22.41 -25.10
N ARG A 339 16.92 -23.27 -25.42
CA ARG A 339 17.05 -23.97 -26.73
C ARG A 339 15.78 -24.74 -27.13
N LYS A 340 15.51 -24.78 -28.45
CA LYS A 340 14.38 -25.48 -29.07
C LYS A 340 14.62 -26.96 -29.40
N ASP A 341 15.82 -27.48 -29.19
CA ASP A 341 16.17 -28.82 -29.65
C ASP A 341 16.30 -29.80 -28.48
N THR A 342 15.45 -30.84 -28.52
CA THR A 342 15.30 -31.95 -27.56
C THR A 342 14.87 -31.54 -26.14
N GLN A 343 13.56 -31.34 -25.94
CA GLN A 343 12.98 -31.01 -24.65
C GLN A 343 13.14 -32.17 -23.66
N PRO A 344 13.80 -31.98 -22.50
CA PRO A 344 13.90 -33.02 -21.49
C PRO A 344 12.52 -33.22 -20.82
N ARG A 345 12.08 -34.48 -20.74
CA ARG A 345 10.79 -34.84 -20.09
C ARG A 345 10.87 -34.76 -18.56
N LYS A 346 12.07 -34.85 -17.98
CA LYS A 346 12.36 -34.63 -16.56
C LYS A 346 13.28 -33.39 -16.39
N PRO A 347 13.29 -32.74 -15.20
CA PRO A 347 12.45 -33.00 -14.03
C PRO A 347 10.96 -32.64 -14.25
N CYS A 348 10.06 -33.31 -13.55
CA CYS A 348 8.61 -33.12 -13.65
C CYS A 348 8.10 -32.01 -12.72
N ALA A 349 7.20 -31.14 -13.21
CA ALA A 349 6.49 -30.16 -12.38
C ALA A 349 5.20 -30.74 -11.78
N TYR A 350 4.47 -31.52 -12.58
CA TYR A 350 3.29 -32.29 -12.19
C TYR A 350 2.95 -33.30 -13.29
N GLU A 351 1.85 -34.03 -13.12
CA GLU A 351 1.45 -35.10 -14.03
C GLU A 351 1.39 -34.61 -15.49
N HIS A 352 2.09 -35.31 -16.38
CA HIS A 352 2.23 -35.00 -17.81
C HIS A 352 2.88 -33.65 -18.16
N GLN A 353 3.55 -32.96 -17.23
CA GLN A 353 4.27 -31.71 -17.53
C GLN A 353 5.68 -31.65 -16.93
N SER A 354 6.66 -31.39 -17.80
CA SER A 354 8.04 -31.11 -17.35
C SER A 354 8.14 -29.73 -16.71
N LEU A 355 9.03 -29.62 -15.73
CA LEU A 355 9.32 -28.37 -15.02
C LEU A 355 9.87 -27.30 -15.96
N TYR A 356 10.65 -27.69 -16.96
CA TYR A 356 11.14 -26.78 -18.00
C TYR A 356 9.99 -26.13 -18.79
N ASN A 357 9.01 -26.92 -19.24
CA ASN A 357 7.87 -26.39 -20.01
C ASN A 357 6.98 -25.51 -19.13
N HIS A 358 6.76 -25.92 -17.89
CA HIS A 358 6.04 -25.14 -16.88
C HIS A 358 6.67 -23.76 -16.66
N ILE A 359 7.97 -23.71 -16.35
CA ILE A 359 8.71 -22.44 -16.16
C ILE A 359 8.63 -21.57 -17.41
N ASN A 360 8.82 -22.14 -18.60
CA ASN A 360 8.76 -21.39 -19.86
C ASN A 360 7.40 -20.78 -20.14
N ASN A 361 6.32 -21.48 -19.83
CA ASN A 361 4.97 -20.96 -20.02
C ASN A 361 4.68 -19.81 -19.06
N ILE A 362 5.09 -19.95 -17.78
CA ILE A 362 4.98 -18.86 -16.80
C ILE A 362 5.82 -17.65 -17.23
N LEU A 363 7.07 -17.83 -17.65
CA LEU A 363 7.94 -16.74 -18.08
C LEU A 363 7.33 -15.92 -19.22
N LYS A 364 6.72 -16.59 -20.22
CA LYS A 364 6.00 -15.89 -21.31
C LYS A 364 4.89 -14.98 -20.79
N LEU A 365 4.17 -15.40 -19.75
CA LEU A 365 3.13 -14.57 -19.12
C LEU A 365 3.74 -13.43 -18.31
N ILE A 366 4.80 -13.68 -17.55
CA ILE A 366 5.50 -12.66 -16.75
C ILE A 366 6.09 -11.54 -17.62
N GLU A 367 6.54 -11.82 -18.85
CA GLU A 367 6.97 -10.78 -19.80
C GLU A 367 5.83 -9.83 -20.22
N ASN A 368 4.58 -10.26 -20.09
CA ASN A 368 3.39 -9.47 -20.44
C ASN A 368 2.79 -8.72 -19.24
N ILE A 369 3.50 -8.61 -18.11
CA ILE A 369 3.02 -7.85 -16.96
C ILE A 369 2.81 -6.36 -17.35
N PRO A 370 1.64 -5.77 -17.01
CA PRO A 370 1.36 -4.38 -17.33
C PRO A 370 2.36 -3.39 -16.72
N LYS A 371 2.82 -2.39 -17.49
CA LYS A 371 3.80 -1.38 -17.03
C LYS A 371 3.32 -0.61 -15.78
N ASN A 372 2.03 -0.34 -15.67
CA ASN A 372 1.43 0.29 -14.49
C ASN A 372 1.52 -0.59 -13.24
N TYR A 373 1.51 -1.92 -13.40
CA TYR A 373 1.73 -2.84 -12.29
C TYR A 373 3.17 -2.72 -11.76
N ILE A 374 4.18 -2.75 -12.65
CA ILE A 374 5.59 -2.56 -12.26
C ILE A 374 5.81 -1.22 -11.55
N ARG A 375 5.22 -0.13 -12.06
CA ARG A 375 5.24 1.18 -11.41
C ARG A 375 4.61 1.16 -10.01
N ALA A 376 3.52 0.40 -9.83
CA ALA A 376 2.89 0.24 -8.52
C ALA A 376 3.80 -0.50 -7.53
N ILE A 377 4.49 -1.57 -7.96
CA ILE A 377 5.50 -2.28 -7.15
C ILE A 377 6.58 -1.29 -6.70
N LYS A 378 7.18 -0.58 -7.66
CA LYS A 378 8.24 0.41 -7.40
C LYS A 378 7.83 1.47 -6.40
N HIS A 379 6.63 2.03 -6.56
CA HIS A 379 6.10 3.01 -5.63
C HIS A 379 5.96 2.46 -4.21
N ARG A 380 5.41 1.24 -4.06
CA ARG A 380 5.24 0.59 -2.75
C ARG A 380 6.57 0.20 -2.11
N PHE A 381 7.54 -0.25 -2.88
CA PHE A 381 8.89 -0.55 -2.40
C PHE A 381 9.58 0.71 -1.86
N ARG A 382 9.48 1.83 -2.59
CA ARG A 382 10.06 3.11 -2.14
C ARG A 382 9.47 3.60 -0.82
N GLN A 383 8.17 3.39 -0.58
CA GLN A 383 7.51 3.77 0.69
C GLN A 383 8.12 3.09 1.92
N VAL A 384 8.80 1.95 1.75
CA VAL A 384 9.43 1.19 2.84
C VAL A 384 10.96 1.23 2.79
N GLY A 385 11.52 2.15 2.00
CA GLY A 385 12.96 2.30 1.82
C GLY A 385 13.60 1.10 1.12
N ILE A 386 12.90 0.51 0.13
CA ILE A 386 13.48 -0.35 -0.90
C ILE A 386 13.49 0.48 -2.18
N ASP A 387 14.66 0.93 -2.61
CA ASP A 387 14.79 1.58 -3.92
C ASP A 387 15.19 0.51 -4.93
N ALA A 388 14.28 0.22 -5.86
CA ALA A 388 14.47 -0.75 -6.92
C ALA A 388 14.02 -0.13 -8.24
N THR A 389 14.80 -0.38 -9.29
CA THR A 389 14.52 0.00 -10.67
C THR A 389 13.41 -0.88 -11.27
N ASP A 390 12.83 -0.45 -12.39
CA ASP A 390 11.82 -1.26 -13.10
C ASP A 390 12.44 -2.58 -13.58
N GLU A 391 13.72 -2.54 -13.94
CA GLU A 391 14.55 -3.64 -14.41
C GLU A 391 14.83 -4.63 -13.30
N GLU A 392 15.22 -4.17 -12.10
CA GLU A 392 15.38 -5.02 -10.92
C GLU A 392 14.07 -5.71 -10.53
N ILE A 393 12.93 -5.01 -10.60
CA ILE A 393 11.62 -5.60 -10.30
C ILE A 393 11.26 -6.67 -11.32
N LYS A 394 11.46 -6.41 -12.62
CA LYS A 394 11.23 -7.41 -13.68
C LYS A 394 12.15 -8.62 -13.51
N ALA A 395 13.44 -8.39 -13.22
CA ALA A 395 14.39 -9.46 -12.96
C ALA A 395 13.98 -10.31 -11.74
N LEU A 396 13.51 -9.66 -10.67
CA LEU A 396 13.00 -10.34 -9.48
C LEU A 396 11.77 -11.21 -9.79
N LEU A 397 10.84 -10.71 -10.62
CA LEU A 397 9.66 -11.46 -11.07
C LEU A 397 10.03 -12.65 -11.97
N ARG A 398 11.02 -12.50 -12.86
CA ARG A 398 11.56 -13.61 -13.68
C ARG A 398 12.21 -14.67 -12.81
N LEU A 399 13.05 -14.26 -11.87
CA LEU A 399 13.72 -15.16 -10.96
C LEU A 399 12.71 -15.88 -10.05
N LEU A 400 11.67 -15.17 -9.59
CA LEU A 400 10.55 -15.77 -8.88
C LEU A 400 9.86 -16.85 -9.72
N ALA A 401 9.51 -16.56 -10.97
CA ALA A 401 8.89 -17.53 -11.88
C ALA A 401 9.74 -18.79 -12.10
N ILE A 402 11.06 -18.61 -12.20
CA ILE A 402 12.02 -19.71 -12.40
C ILE A 402 12.16 -20.56 -11.13
N LEU A 403 12.27 -19.91 -9.97
CA LEU A 403 12.66 -20.58 -8.75
C LEU A 403 11.48 -21.08 -7.92
N HIS A 404 10.25 -20.61 -8.12
CA HIS A 404 9.14 -20.92 -7.21
C HIS A 404 8.91 -22.43 -7.03
N ASP A 405 9.14 -23.22 -8.07
CA ASP A 405 8.93 -24.66 -8.10
C ASP A 405 10.21 -25.49 -8.20
N VAL A 406 11.38 -24.86 -8.12
CA VAL A 406 12.68 -25.55 -8.27
C VAL A 406 12.93 -26.60 -7.19
N GLY A 407 12.29 -26.48 -6.02
CA GLY A 407 12.30 -27.49 -4.97
C GLY A 407 11.73 -28.85 -5.41
N LYS A 408 10.97 -28.90 -6.51
CA LYS A 408 10.53 -30.14 -7.14
C LYS A 408 11.68 -30.92 -7.79
N CYS A 409 12.85 -30.31 -8.02
CA CYS A 409 14.02 -30.96 -8.60
C CYS A 409 14.69 -32.00 -7.68
N TYR A 410 14.37 -32.01 -6.38
CA TYR A 410 14.97 -32.96 -5.44
C TYR A 410 14.36 -34.36 -5.60
N ALA A 411 15.20 -35.39 -5.41
CA ALA A 411 14.83 -36.81 -5.58
C ALA A 411 13.56 -37.19 -4.78
N ILE A 412 13.41 -36.66 -3.57
CA ILE A 412 12.22 -36.85 -2.72
C ILE A 412 10.88 -36.48 -3.38
N TYR A 413 10.91 -35.63 -4.41
CA TYR A 413 9.77 -35.33 -5.27
C TYR A 413 9.82 -36.13 -6.58
N GLN A 414 10.96 -36.13 -7.28
CA GLN A 414 11.12 -36.72 -8.61
C GLN A 414 11.00 -38.25 -8.64
N ASP A 415 11.34 -38.95 -7.56
CA ASP A 415 11.26 -40.42 -7.48
C ASP A 415 9.81 -40.94 -7.52
N LYS A 416 8.83 -40.04 -7.38
CA LYS A 416 7.41 -40.34 -7.46
C LYS A 416 6.87 -40.32 -8.90
N PHE A 417 7.69 -39.90 -9.86
CA PHE A 417 7.33 -39.77 -11.26
C PHE A 417 8.19 -40.68 -12.14
N ASP A 418 7.57 -41.30 -13.14
CA ASP A 418 8.29 -41.99 -14.21
C ASP A 418 8.92 -41.01 -15.23
N THR A 419 9.55 -41.52 -16.27
CA THR A 419 10.18 -40.70 -17.33
C THR A 419 9.18 -39.90 -18.18
N ASN A 420 7.88 -40.20 -18.11
CA ASN A 420 6.80 -39.47 -18.77
C ASN A 420 6.04 -38.52 -17.84
N CYS A 421 6.53 -38.33 -16.61
CA CYS A 421 5.85 -37.60 -15.56
C CYS A 421 4.48 -38.18 -15.19
N GLU A 422 4.31 -39.50 -15.25
CA GLU A 422 3.18 -40.20 -14.66
C GLU A 422 3.45 -40.44 -13.16
N LYS A 423 2.44 -40.19 -12.33
CA LYS A 423 2.58 -40.12 -10.88
C LYS A 423 2.20 -41.44 -10.21
N SER A 424 2.93 -41.84 -9.17
CA SER A 424 2.52 -42.96 -8.30
C SER A 424 1.42 -42.56 -7.29
N ASN A 425 0.58 -43.52 -6.87
CA ASN A 425 -0.62 -43.31 -6.03
C ASN A 425 -0.40 -42.53 -4.70
N ASP A 426 0.84 -42.35 -4.24
CA ASP A 426 1.19 -41.74 -2.94
C ASP A 426 1.87 -40.36 -3.03
N ALA A 427 1.68 -39.60 -4.12
CA ALA A 427 2.42 -38.34 -4.32
C ALA A 427 1.77 -37.09 -3.72
N ASN A 428 1.54 -37.09 -2.40
CA ASN A 428 1.39 -35.84 -1.66
C ASN A 428 2.76 -35.40 -1.15
N PHE A 429 3.34 -34.37 -1.76
CA PHE A 429 4.60 -33.78 -1.32
C PHE A 429 4.35 -32.37 -0.78
N TYR A 430 4.71 -32.20 0.48
CA TYR A 430 4.71 -30.93 1.21
C TYR A 430 6.18 -30.67 1.48
N LEU A 431 6.79 -29.60 0.91
CA LEU A 431 8.14 -29.07 1.17
C LEU A 431 8.81 -28.42 -0.06
N HIS A 432 8.26 -28.56 -1.27
CA HIS A 432 8.92 -28.02 -2.48
C HIS A 432 9.04 -26.50 -2.39
N GLU A 433 8.03 -25.82 -1.83
CA GLU A 433 8.05 -24.38 -1.56
C GLU A 433 9.21 -23.96 -0.64
N VAL A 434 9.51 -24.77 0.39
CA VAL A 434 10.60 -24.53 1.35
C VAL A 434 11.96 -24.72 0.68
N LEU A 435 12.10 -25.79 -0.12
CA LEU A 435 13.34 -26.08 -0.84
C LEU A 435 13.58 -25.06 -1.95
N SER A 436 12.53 -24.65 -2.65
CA SER A 436 12.59 -23.56 -3.63
C SER A 436 13.10 -22.26 -3.00
N ALA A 437 12.57 -21.92 -1.82
CA ALA A 437 12.99 -20.72 -1.11
C ALA A 437 14.43 -20.80 -0.58
N TYR A 438 14.84 -21.98 -0.11
CA TYR A 438 16.21 -22.25 0.32
C TYR A 438 17.21 -22.13 -0.84
N VAL A 439 16.82 -22.55 -2.05
CA VAL A 439 17.58 -22.34 -3.28
C VAL A 439 17.65 -20.86 -3.61
N ALA A 440 16.52 -20.15 -3.59
CA ALA A 440 16.45 -18.72 -3.90
C ALA A 440 17.32 -17.85 -2.97
N ASP A 441 17.40 -18.19 -1.67
CA ASP A 441 18.26 -17.48 -0.71
C ASP A 441 19.76 -17.56 -1.07
N ARG A 442 20.19 -18.67 -1.66
CA ARG A 442 21.58 -18.93 -2.07
C ARG A 442 21.90 -18.39 -3.47
N VAL A 443 20.91 -18.45 -4.35
CA VAL A 443 21.02 -18.01 -5.73
C VAL A 443 21.00 -16.49 -5.84
N TYR A 444 20.15 -15.82 -5.06
CA TYR A 444 19.98 -14.38 -5.19
C TYR A 444 21.12 -13.60 -4.54
N SER A 445 21.90 -12.90 -5.35
CA SER A 445 23.07 -12.11 -4.92
C SER A 445 22.77 -10.63 -4.66
N GLY A 446 21.57 -10.15 -5.01
CA GLY A 446 21.18 -8.75 -4.87
C GLY A 446 20.86 -8.31 -3.43
N HIS A 447 20.23 -7.14 -3.31
CA HIS A 447 19.92 -6.48 -2.03
C HIS A 447 19.13 -7.36 -1.05
N GLU A 448 19.55 -7.41 0.24
CA GLU A 448 18.99 -8.26 1.29
C GLU A 448 17.45 -8.18 1.40
N LYS A 449 16.88 -6.97 1.41
CA LYS A 449 15.41 -6.79 1.46
C LYS A 449 14.66 -7.41 0.25
N LEU A 450 15.25 -7.39 -0.95
CA LEU A 450 14.64 -7.99 -2.14
C LEU A 450 14.77 -9.51 -2.10
N ARG A 451 15.90 -10.03 -1.57
CA ARG A 451 16.09 -11.45 -1.28
C ARG A 451 15.01 -11.97 -0.36
N ASP A 452 14.76 -11.23 0.72
CA ASP A 452 13.76 -11.55 1.72
C ASP A 452 12.35 -11.57 1.14
N LEU A 453 12.01 -10.62 0.27
CA LEU A 453 10.72 -10.60 -0.43
C LEU A 453 10.59 -11.77 -1.42
N LEU A 454 11.63 -12.08 -2.19
CA LEU A 454 11.67 -13.22 -3.10
C LEU A 454 11.48 -14.55 -2.36
N VAL A 455 12.26 -14.77 -1.30
CA VAL A 455 12.19 -15.95 -0.44
C VAL A 455 10.79 -16.08 0.15
N LEU A 456 10.22 -15.00 0.66
CA LEU A 456 8.88 -15.02 1.24
C LEU A 456 7.80 -15.30 0.18
N SER A 457 7.89 -14.69 -1.01
CA SER A 457 7.01 -15.00 -2.14
C SER A 457 7.04 -16.48 -2.49
N ILE A 458 8.22 -17.10 -2.50
CA ILE A 458 8.37 -18.51 -2.84
C ILE A 458 7.84 -19.42 -1.74
N ILE A 459 8.14 -19.19 -0.46
CA ILE A 459 7.57 -20.02 0.63
C ILE A 459 6.05 -19.96 0.63
N ARG A 460 5.49 -18.79 0.31
CA ARG A 460 4.04 -18.49 0.41
C ARG A 460 3.23 -18.85 -0.84
N HIS A 461 3.85 -19.24 -1.96
CA HIS A 461 3.13 -19.37 -3.24
C HIS A 461 2.08 -20.50 -3.22
N SER A 462 2.30 -21.55 -2.42
CA SER A 462 1.33 -22.63 -2.20
C SER A 462 0.31 -22.33 -1.09
N GLU A 463 0.54 -21.30 -0.28
CA GLU A 463 -0.24 -20.99 0.92
C GLU A 463 -1.55 -20.25 0.63
N ALA A 464 -1.80 -19.90 -0.63
CA ALA A 464 -3.12 -19.53 -1.15
C ALA A 464 -4.19 -20.63 -0.98
N HIS A 465 -3.81 -21.82 -0.50
CA HIS A 465 -4.74 -22.90 -0.19
C HIS A 465 -4.63 -23.47 1.24
N ARG A 466 -3.67 -23.03 2.08
CA ARG A 466 -3.29 -23.80 3.30
C ARG A 466 -3.18 -23.03 4.62
N SER A 467 -3.27 -21.69 4.64
CA SER A 467 -3.39 -20.87 5.87
C SER A 467 -2.44 -21.23 7.03
N ARG A 468 -1.15 -21.51 6.78
CA ARG A 468 -0.15 -21.76 7.83
C ARG A 468 0.73 -20.53 8.06
N ASP A 469 1.18 -20.34 9.30
CA ASP A 469 2.14 -19.29 9.68
C ASP A 469 3.56 -19.74 9.30
N PRO A 470 4.36 -18.93 8.60
CA PRO A 470 5.72 -19.34 8.27
C PRO A 470 6.64 -19.65 9.46
N LEU A 471 6.34 -19.11 10.64
CA LEU A 471 7.02 -19.47 11.89
C LEU A 471 6.75 -20.93 12.33
N SER A 472 5.74 -21.59 11.75
CA SER A 472 5.43 -23.01 11.99
C SER A 472 6.14 -23.98 11.04
N TYR A 473 6.82 -23.48 9.99
CA TYR A 473 7.56 -24.32 9.04
C TYR A 473 8.66 -25.17 9.69
N PRO A 474 9.54 -24.63 10.57
CA PRO A 474 10.63 -25.42 11.14
C PRO A 474 10.16 -26.73 11.79
N ALA A 475 9.14 -26.65 12.65
CA ALA A 475 8.59 -27.83 13.33
C ALA A 475 7.92 -28.81 12.36
N SER A 476 7.27 -28.30 11.32
CA SER A 476 6.63 -29.11 10.28
C SER A 476 7.67 -29.88 9.44
N VAL A 477 8.75 -29.21 9.03
CA VAL A 477 9.85 -29.80 8.25
C VAL A 477 10.57 -30.86 9.08
N GLU A 478 10.92 -30.55 10.33
CA GLU A 478 11.55 -31.49 11.26
C GLU A 478 10.68 -32.73 11.52
N GLY A 479 9.38 -32.55 11.72
CA GLY A 479 8.44 -33.65 11.93
C GLY A 479 8.30 -34.55 10.71
N TYR A 480 8.21 -33.98 9.51
CA TYR A 480 8.05 -34.73 8.27
C TYR A 480 9.32 -35.52 7.92
N ALA A 481 10.49 -34.90 8.11
CA ALA A 481 11.77 -35.55 7.89
C ALA A 481 12.03 -36.70 8.86
N ARG A 482 11.70 -36.52 10.15
CA ARG A 482 11.79 -37.60 11.14
C ARG A 482 10.93 -38.81 10.76
N LYS A 483 9.71 -38.55 10.25
CA LYS A 483 8.78 -39.60 9.80
C LYS A 483 9.33 -40.43 8.63
N HIS A 484 10.09 -39.81 7.72
CA HIS A 484 10.57 -40.46 6.50
C HIS A 484 12.07 -40.79 6.52
N GLY A 485 12.76 -40.56 7.64
CA GLY A 485 14.19 -40.83 7.79
C GLY A 485 15.09 -39.93 6.91
N TRP A 486 14.65 -38.72 6.61
CA TRP A 486 15.40 -37.79 5.74
C TRP A 486 16.44 -37.00 6.53
N SER A 487 17.71 -37.13 6.16
CA SER A 487 18.82 -36.31 6.67
C SER A 487 19.47 -35.46 5.59
N THR A 488 19.70 -36.04 4.42
CA THR A 488 20.39 -35.43 3.29
C THR A 488 19.50 -35.49 2.05
N LEU A 489 19.44 -34.40 1.29
CA LEU A 489 18.62 -34.28 0.09
C LEU A 489 19.52 -34.10 -1.14
N TYR A 490 19.13 -34.72 -2.24
CA TYR A 490 19.89 -34.73 -3.51
C TYR A 490 19.04 -34.20 -4.66
N LEU A 491 19.63 -33.39 -5.52
CA LEU A 491 19.04 -33.08 -6.83
C LEU A 491 19.11 -34.33 -7.71
N CYS A 492 18.08 -34.56 -8.54
CA CYS A 492 18.20 -35.59 -9.57
C CYS A 492 19.17 -35.15 -10.68
N GLU A 493 19.73 -36.11 -11.41
CA GLU A 493 20.75 -35.87 -12.45
C GLU A 493 20.24 -34.90 -13.52
N ASP A 494 19.01 -35.11 -14.02
CA ASP A 494 18.36 -34.24 -15.01
C ASP A 494 18.16 -32.80 -14.48
N ALA A 495 17.97 -32.64 -13.17
CA ALA A 495 17.78 -31.32 -12.57
C ALA A 495 19.07 -30.51 -12.49
N VAL A 496 20.23 -31.14 -12.34
CA VAL A 496 21.52 -30.43 -12.31
C VAL A 496 21.77 -29.74 -13.66
N THR A 497 21.44 -30.41 -14.76
CA THR A 497 21.57 -29.85 -16.12
C THR A 497 20.59 -28.69 -16.32
N LEU A 498 19.31 -28.87 -15.97
CA LEU A 498 18.31 -27.82 -16.04
C LEU A 498 18.70 -26.59 -15.21
N LEU A 499 19.18 -26.80 -13.98
CA LEU A 499 19.59 -25.73 -13.09
C LEU A 499 20.84 -25.01 -13.58
N ARG A 500 21.83 -25.72 -14.15
CA ARG A 500 22.97 -25.07 -14.82
C ARG A 500 22.51 -24.17 -15.95
N GLU A 501 21.68 -24.68 -16.87
CA GLU A 501 21.19 -23.89 -18.00
C GLU A 501 20.42 -22.65 -17.53
N ILE A 502 19.50 -22.82 -16.58
CA ILE A 502 18.68 -21.73 -16.06
C ILE A 502 19.53 -20.70 -15.32
N LEU A 503 20.44 -21.12 -14.44
CA LEU A 503 21.15 -20.23 -13.51
C LEU A 503 22.37 -19.56 -14.17
N THR A 504 22.99 -20.18 -15.18
CA THR A 504 24.02 -19.52 -16.01
C THR A 504 23.47 -18.28 -16.72
N LEU A 505 22.18 -18.25 -17.05
CA LEU A 505 21.54 -17.08 -17.68
C LEU A 505 21.45 -15.85 -16.74
N PHE A 506 21.70 -16.04 -15.44
CA PHE A 506 21.72 -14.99 -14.42
C PHE A 506 23.12 -14.74 -13.85
N ASP A 507 24.17 -15.23 -14.51
CA ASP A 507 25.57 -15.09 -14.07
C ASP A 507 25.83 -15.63 -12.66
N ILE A 508 25.16 -16.74 -12.30
CA ILE A 508 25.30 -17.38 -11.00
C ILE A 508 26.50 -18.35 -11.05
N ASP A 509 27.36 -18.25 -10.03
CA ASP A 509 28.55 -19.09 -9.89
C ASP A 509 28.18 -20.59 -9.86
N ALA A 510 28.86 -21.39 -10.68
CA ALA A 510 28.72 -22.83 -10.74
C ALA A 510 28.93 -23.51 -9.38
N ALA A 511 29.77 -22.92 -8.50
CA ALA A 511 29.97 -23.39 -7.13
C ALA A 511 28.68 -23.35 -6.29
N VAL A 512 27.79 -22.37 -6.52
CA VAL A 512 26.47 -22.34 -5.86
C VAL A 512 25.64 -23.54 -6.28
N ILE A 513 25.65 -23.88 -7.58
CA ILE A 513 24.88 -25.01 -8.12
C ILE A 513 25.39 -26.34 -7.57
N GLU A 514 26.71 -26.50 -7.48
CA GLU A 514 27.33 -27.67 -6.83
C GLU A 514 26.94 -27.78 -5.35
N SER A 515 26.90 -26.65 -4.63
CA SER A 515 26.46 -26.62 -3.22
C SER A 515 24.98 -27.01 -3.03
N LEU A 516 24.15 -26.88 -4.08
CA LEU A 516 22.73 -27.22 -4.06
C LEU A 516 22.46 -28.69 -4.47
N SER A 517 23.42 -29.36 -5.11
CA SER A 517 23.31 -30.75 -5.56
C SER A 517 23.11 -31.74 -4.42
N ARG A 518 23.70 -31.44 -3.26
CA ARG A 518 23.58 -32.20 -2.02
C ARG A 518 23.46 -31.22 -0.85
N ILE A 519 22.33 -31.24 -0.16
CA ILE A 519 22.06 -30.35 0.97
C ILE A 519 21.68 -31.16 2.22
N GLU A 520 22.12 -30.71 3.39
CA GLU A 520 21.71 -31.30 4.65
C GLU A 520 20.42 -30.61 5.13
N LEU A 521 19.45 -31.40 5.60
CA LEU A 521 18.17 -30.87 6.06
C LEU A 521 18.33 -29.93 7.26
N SER A 522 19.35 -30.15 8.10
CA SER A 522 19.71 -29.26 9.20
C SER A 522 19.98 -27.82 8.73
N ASP A 523 20.55 -27.65 7.54
CA ASP A 523 20.80 -26.32 6.97
C ASP A 523 19.51 -25.66 6.50
N VAL A 524 18.55 -26.43 5.97
CA VAL A 524 17.21 -25.95 5.61
C VAL A 524 16.46 -25.50 6.86
N VAL A 525 16.52 -26.28 7.94
CA VAL A 525 15.92 -25.91 9.23
C VAL A 525 16.58 -24.65 9.81
N LYS A 526 17.91 -24.55 9.73
CA LYS A 526 18.65 -23.35 10.19
C LYS A 526 18.28 -22.11 9.39
N PHE A 527 18.09 -22.25 8.07
CA PHE A 527 17.57 -21.21 7.20
C PHE A 527 16.18 -20.75 7.68
N LEU A 528 15.24 -21.67 7.92
CA LEU A 528 13.89 -21.35 8.38
C LEU A 528 13.85 -20.71 9.78
N LYS A 529 14.79 -21.06 10.67
CA LYS A 529 14.92 -20.46 12.01
C LYS A 529 15.65 -19.11 12.02
N SER A 530 16.06 -18.59 10.86
CA SER A 530 16.77 -17.32 10.81
C SER A 530 15.85 -16.14 11.18
N SER A 531 16.40 -15.17 11.92
CA SER A 531 15.66 -14.00 12.42
C SER A 531 15.14 -13.07 11.32
N ARG A 532 15.43 -13.35 10.04
CA ARG A 532 14.88 -12.62 8.89
C ARG A 532 13.35 -12.70 8.84
N PHE A 533 12.78 -13.88 9.14
CA PHE A 533 11.33 -14.08 9.08
C PHE A 533 10.58 -13.31 10.18
N GLU A 534 11.26 -13.02 11.29
CA GLU A 534 10.76 -12.13 12.36
C GLU A 534 10.87 -10.65 11.96
N LYS A 535 11.96 -10.25 11.28
CA LYS A 535 12.22 -8.85 10.86
C LYS A 535 11.34 -8.39 9.69
N ILE A 536 10.94 -9.31 8.80
CA ILE A 536 10.11 -9.00 7.61
C ILE A 536 8.66 -8.68 7.99
N GLN A 537 8.22 -8.94 9.24
CA GLN A 537 6.83 -8.71 9.68
C GLN A 537 6.28 -7.30 9.36
N ASN A 538 7.11 -6.26 9.39
CA ASN A 538 6.68 -4.89 9.08
C ASN A 538 6.40 -4.65 7.57
N HIS A 539 6.84 -5.54 6.69
CA HIS A 539 6.73 -5.42 5.23
C HIS A 539 6.10 -6.66 4.58
N TYR A 540 5.45 -7.50 5.39
CA TYR A 540 4.94 -8.81 5.01
C TYR A 540 3.94 -8.76 3.85
N LYS A 541 3.33 -7.62 3.52
CA LYS A 541 2.39 -7.53 2.38
C LYS A 541 3.05 -7.23 1.03
N LEU A 542 4.32 -6.81 1.01
CA LEU A 542 4.97 -6.43 -0.24
C LEU A 542 5.26 -7.63 -1.15
N TYR A 543 5.47 -8.82 -0.58
CA TYR A 543 5.64 -10.03 -1.39
C TYR A 543 4.37 -10.35 -2.19
N CYS A 544 3.18 -9.89 -1.77
CA CYS A 544 1.94 -10.06 -2.52
C CYS A 544 2.03 -9.42 -3.91
N MET A 545 2.72 -8.28 -4.02
CA MET A 545 2.95 -7.61 -5.30
C MET A 545 3.84 -8.43 -6.25
N LEU A 546 4.64 -9.36 -5.72
CA LEU A 546 5.46 -10.27 -6.52
C LEU A 546 4.75 -11.60 -6.79
N ILE A 547 4.00 -12.11 -5.81
CA ILE A 547 3.33 -13.41 -5.87
C ILE A 547 2.07 -13.39 -6.74
N THR A 548 1.37 -12.25 -6.85
CA THR A 548 0.12 -12.17 -7.59
C THR A 548 0.31 -12.48 -9.08
N PRO A 549 1.27 -11.89 -9.82
CA PRO A 549 1.54 -12.28 -11.19
C PRO A 549 1.93 -13.76 -11.30
N LEU A 550 2.74 -14.28 -10.38
CA LEU A 550 3.12 -15.69 -10.37
C LEU A 550 1.90 -16.61 -10.26
N MET A 551 1.00 -16.35 -9.29
CA MET A 551 -0.20 -17.16 -9.07
C MET A 551 -1.16 -17.13 -10.26
N LEU A 552 -1.32 -15.96 -10.90
CA LEU A 552 -2.14 -15.84 -12.10
C LEU A 552 -1.53 -16.66 -13.25
N ALA A 553 -0.21 -16.60 -13.41
CA ALA A 553 0.51 -17.33 -14.46
C ALA A 553 0.48 -18.84 -14.24
N ASP A 554 0.75 -19.31 -13.01
CA ASP A 554 0.68 -20.72 -12.61
C ASP A 554 -0.73 -21.30 -12.77
N CYS A 555 -1.75 -20.52 -12.41
CA CYS A 555 -3.15 -20.93 -12.60
C CYS A 555 -3.50 -21.07 -14.08
N LEU A 556 -3.07 -20.13 -14.94
CA LEU A 556 -3.27 -20.19 -16.38
C LEU A 556 -2.55 -21.39 -17.02
N ASP A 557 -1.28 -21.62 -16.67
CA ASP A 557 -0.52 -22.77 -17.17
C ASP A 557 -1.21 -24.10 -16.80
N GLY A 558 -1.59 -24.23 -15.53
CA GLY A 558 -2.33 -25.40 -15.05
C GLY A 558 -3.73 -25.55 -15.65
N PHE A 559 -4.38 -24.46 -16.09
CA PHE A 559 -5.67 -24.53 -16.78
C PHE A 559 -5.50 -25.02 -18.23
N CYS A 560 -4.56 -24.44 -18.98
CA CYS A 560 -4.27 -24.80 -20.36
C CYS A 560 -3.84 -26.26 -20.49
N ASN A 561 -3.02 -26.76 -19.56
CA ASN A 561 -2.51 -28.12 -19.63
C ASN A 561 -3.52 -29.19 -19.17
N ARG A 562 -4.57 -28.82 -18.42
CA ARG A 562 -5.63 -29.75 -17.96
C ARG A 562 -6.85 -29.79 -18.88
N GLY A 563 -6.76 -29.27 -20.10
CA GLY A 563 -7.84 -29.35 -21.10
C GLY A 563 -9.04 -28.43 -20.84
N GLY A 564 -8.90 -27.39 -20.00
CA GLY A 564 -9.90 -26.34 -19.85
C GLY A 564 -11.20 -26.69 -19.12
N GLU A 565 -11.40 -27.93 -18.66
CA GLU A 565 -12.63 -28.35 -17.98
C GLU A 565 -12.54 -28.22 -16.45
N LYS A 566 -12.89 -27.05 -15.89
CA LYS A 566 -13.42 -26.93 -14.51
C LYS A 566 -14.51 -25.85 -14.42
N SER A 567 -15.43 -26.04 -13.48
CA SER A 567 -16.65 -25.27 -13.19
C SER A 567 -16.55 -23.73 -13.28
N GLY A 568 -17.70 -23.05 -13.40
CA GLY A 568 -17.83 -21.61 -13.73
C GLY A 568 -17.08 -20.60 -12.83
N VAL A 569 -16.65 -21.00 -11.62
CA VAL A 569 -15.80 -20.18 -10.74
C VAL A 569 -14.35 -20.13 -11.25
N SER A 570 -13.85 -21.20 -11.88
CA SER A 570 -12.49 -21.23 -12.44
C SER A 570 -12.37 -20.38 -13.71
N ARG A 571 -13.44 -20.31 -14.51
CA ARG A 571 -13.45 -19.55 -15.77
C ARG A 571 -13.32 -18.04 -15.57
N HIS A 572 -14.02 -17.48 -14.58
CA HIS A 572 -13.90 -16.05 -14.24
C HIS A 572 -12.48 -15.68 -13.78
N TYR A 573 -11.83 -16.56 -13.02
CA TYR A 573 -10.45 -16.35 -12.57
C TYR A 573 -9.46 -16.40 -13.73
N VAL A 574 -9.64 -17.35 -14.65
CA VAL A 574 -8.85 -17.47 -15.89
C VAL A 574 -9.06 -16.25 -16.79
N GLU A 575 -10.29 -15.79 -16.99
CA GLU A 575 -10.57 -14.57 -17.76
C GLU A 575 -9.92 -13.32 -17.15
N ALA A 576 -9.94 -13.19 -15.82
CA ALA A 576 -9.25 -12.10 -15.13
C ALA A 576 -7.73 -12.18 -15.29
N ALA A 577 -7.15 -13.38 -15.21
CA ALA A 577 -5.73 -13.61 -15.46
C ALA A 577 -5.33 -13.28 -16.91
N CYS A 578 -6.13 -13.71 -17.89
CA CYS A 578 -5.97 -13.38 -19.30
C CYS A 578 -6.00 -11.86 -19.53
N ARG A 579 -6.96 -11.15 -18.94
CA ARG A 579 -7.03 -9.67 -19.00
C ARG A 579 -5.82 -9.01 -18.35
N PHE A 580 -5.34 -9.55 -17.22
CA PHE A 580 -4.17 -9.03 -16.52
C PHE A 580 -2.92 -9.08 -17.40
N PHE A 581 -2.68 -10.19 -18.10
CA PHE A 581 -1.54 -10.34 -19.02
C PHE A 581 -1.81 -9.84 -20.44
N GLY A 582 -3.02 -9.39 -20.76
CA GLY A 582 -3.40 -8.98 -22.12
C GLY A 582 -3.35 -10.12 -23.15
N VAL A 583 -3.61 -11.36 -22.72
CA VAL A 583 -3.60 -12.56 -23.59
C VAL A 583 -5.01 -13.06 -23.85
N GLY A 584 -5.24 -13.65 -25.02
CA GLY A 584 -6.49 -14.34 -25.35
C GLY A 584 -6.61 -15.67 -24.61
N LEU A 585 -7.87 -16.12 -24.45
CA LEU A 585 -8.22 -17.45 -23.94
C LEU A 585 -8.05 -18.53 -25.01
#